data_AF-A0A842U0T6-F1
#
_entry.id   AF-A0A842U0T6-F1
#
_cell.length_a   1.000
_cell.length_b   1.000
_cell.length_c   1.000
_cell.angle_alpha   90.00
_cell.angle_beta   90.00
_cell.angle_gamma   90.00
#
_symmetry.space_group_name_H-M   'P 1'
#
loop_
_entity.id
_entity.type
_entity.pdbx_description
1 polymer ?
#
loop_
_entity_poly.entity_id
_entity_poly.type
_entity_poly.pdbx_seq_one_letter_code
_entity_poly.pdbx_strand_id
1 'polypeptide(L)'
;TVGAVKLLGNARAKDMLFTGRRVSLGEFNSWGVVNQIVEPPADLPNAVKSFAKDLSKKSTELLALTKRAINVMSLRLAEEFYNLENDMAQYYFNGLKGEERIELDEIIEKITKKYTK
;
A
#
# COMPACT_ATOMS: atom_id res chain seq x y z
N THR A 1 3.30 -5.05 3.43
CA THR A 1 4.10 -4.07 2.66
C THR A 1 3.47 -3.66 1.32
N VAL A 2 2.45 -4.39 0.84
CA VAL A 2 1.71 -4.16 -0.41
C VAL A 2 1.17 -2.73 -0.57
N GLY A 3 0.49 -2.20 0.45
CA GLY A 3 -0.09 -0.85 0.39
C GLY A 3 0.97 0.25 0.24
N ALA A 4 2.12 0.09 0.89
CA ALA A 4 3.24 1.03 0.78
C ALA A 4 3.81 1.04 -0.64
N VAL A 5 4.06 -0.13 -1.24
CA VAL A 5 4.54 -0.22 -2.63
C VAL A 5 3.54 0.37 -3.61
N LYS A 6 2.24 0.10 -3.41
CA LYS A 6 1.17 0.61 -4.28
C LYS A 6 1.04 2.14 -4.25
N LEU A 7 1.12 2.74 -3.05
CA LEU A 7 0.92 4.18 -2.88
C LEU A 7 2.20 4.99 -3.08
N LEU A 8 3.35 4.45 -2.69
CA LEU A 8 4.62 5.18 -2.63
C LEU A 8 5.57 4.82 -3.78
N GLY A 9 5.35 3.68 -4.43
CA GLY A 9 6.34 3.07 -5.33
C GLY A 9 7.54 2.47 -4.58
N ASN A 10 8.39 1.75 -5.31
CA ASN A 10 9.45 0.93 -4.74
C ASN A 10 10.47 1.72 -3.90
N ALA A 11 10.95 2.87 -4.40
CA ALA A 11 12.02 3.62 -3.76
C ALA A 11 11.60 4.16 -2.38
N ARG A 12 10.46 4.86 -2.32
CA ARG A 12 9.94 5.47 -1.10
C ARG A 12 9.44 4.41 -0.11
N ALA A 13 8.83 3.32 -0.60
CA ALA A 13 8.45 2.21 0.25
C ALA A 13 9.67 1.58 0.93
N LYS A 14 10.76 1.30 0.19
CA LYS A 14 12.01 0.77 0.76
C LYS A 14 12.63 1.73 1.76
N ASP A 15 12.75 3.01 1.41
CA ASP A 15 13.25 4.04 2.32
C ASP A 15 12.48 4.03 3.65
N MET A 16 11.15 4.12 3.62
CA MET A 16 10.34 4.13 4.84
C MET A 16 10.40 2.81 5.62
N LEU A 17 10.31 1.66 4.94
CA LEU A 17 10.24 0.34 5.59
C LEU A 17 11.58 -0.10 6.17
N PHE A 18 12.69 0.27 5.53
CA PHE A 18 14.03 -0.07 6.02
C PHE A 18 14.50 0.86 7.13
N THR A 19 14.18 2.15 7.04
CA THR A 19 14.68 3.15 8.01
C THR A 19 13.73 3.39 9.17
N GLY A 20 12.43 3.13 8.99
CA GLY A 20 11.41 3.52 9.97
C GLY A 20 11.29 5.04 10.17
N ARG A 21 11.88 5.86 9.28
CA ARG A 21 11.89 7.32 9.46
C ARG A 21 10.49 7.91 9.43
N ARG A 22 10.31 9.00 10.16
CA ARG A 22 9.10 9.83 10.06
C ARG A 22 9.12 10.62 8.77
N VAL A 23 7.93 10.84 8.21
CA VAL A 23 7.73 11.59 6.98
C VAL A 23 6.72 12.69 7.25
N SER A 24 6.98 13.89 6.74
CA SER A 24 6.11 15.06 6.91
C SER A 24 4.86 14.97 6.02
N LEU A 25 3.82 15.74 6.36
CA LEU A 25 2.62 15.88 5.51
C LEU A 25 2.97 16.47 4.13
N GLY A 26 3.89 17.43 4.09
CA GLY A 26 4.37 18.05 2.84
C GLY A 26 5.02 17.03 1.90
N GLU A 27 5.87 16.15 2.43
CA GLU A 27 6.45 15.04 1.67
C GLU A 27 5.36 14.10 1.15
N PHE A 28 4.43 13.64 2.00
CA PHE A 28 3.32 12.77 1.58
C PHE A 28 2.47 13.39 0.46
N ASN A 29 2.24 14.70 0.53
CA ASN A 29 1.51 15.43 -0.50
C ASN A 29 2.31 15.52 -1.81
N SER A 30 3.61 15.82 -1.74
CA SER A 30 4.51 15.81 -2.91
C SER A 30 4.59 14.44 -3.58
N TRP A 31 4.33 13.37 -2.82
CA TRP A 31 4.33 12.00 -3.32
C TRP A 31 2.97 11.57 -3.88
N GLY A 32 1.91 12.38 -3.71
CA GLY A 32 0.55 12.08 -4.16
C GLY A 32 -0.21 11.10 -3.26
N VAL A 33 0.24 10.89 -2.02
CA VAL A 33 -0.39 9.95 -1.07
C VAL A 33 -1.61 10.57 -0.42
N VAL A 34 -1.56 11.89 -0.16
CA VAL A 34 -2.67 12.67 0.35
C VAL A 34 -3.18 13.60 -0.74
N ASN A 35 -4.50 13.80 -0.80
CA ASN A 35 -5.12 14.61 -1.84
C ASN A 35 -5.12 16.12 -1.52
N GLN A 36 -5.09 16.46 -0.24
CA GLN A 36 -5.18 17.84 0.24
C GLN A 36 -4.57 17.95 1.64
N ILE A 37 -3.76 18.98 1.85
CA ILE A 37 -3.37 19.47 3.18
C ILE A 37 -4.32 20.61 3.54
N VAL A 38 -4.81 20.63 4.78
CA VAL A 38 -5.71 21.68 5.29
C VAL A 38 -5.02 22.42 6.43
N GLU A 39 -4.88 23.73 6.25
CA GLU A 39 -4.35 24.64 7.26
C GLU A 39 -5.30 25.82 7.43
N PRO A 40 -5.76 26.13 8.66
CA PRO A 40 -5.42 25.48 9.94
C PRO A 40 -6.08 24.08 10.10
N PRO A 41 -5.51 23.19 10.95
CA PRO A 41 -6.07 21.84 11.19
C PRO A 41 -7.53 21.82 11.65
N ALA A 42 -7.97 22.88 12.33
CA ALA A 42 -9.35 23.03 12.81
C ALA A 42 -10.38 23.06 11.66
N ASP A 43 -9.97 23.41 10.43
CA ASP A 43 -10.85 23.47 9.27
C ASP A 43 -10.98 22.13 8.52
N LEU A 44 -10.23 21.09 8.92
CA LEU A 44 -10.31 19.76 8.30
C LEU A 44 -11.75 19.21 8.26
N PRO A 45 -12.57 19.29 9.33
CA PRO A 45 -13.97 18.85 9.27
C PRO A 45 -14.79 19.60 8.22
N ASN A 46 -14.56 20.91 8.06
CA ASN A 46 -15.26 21.74 7.08
C ASN A 46 -14.85 21.36 5.65
N ALA A 47 -13.55 21.19 5.39
CA ALA A 47 -13.03 20.76 4.10
C ALA A 47 -13.59 19.37 3.69
N VAL A 48 -13.59 18.40 4.61
CA VAL A 48 -14.15 17.07 4.39
C VAL A 48 -15.65 17.14 4.11
N LYS A 49 -16.40 17.94 4.87
CA LYS A 49 -17.85 18.12 4.67
C LYS A 49 -18.16 18.76 3.31
N SER A 50 -17.37 19.75 2.89
CA SER A 50 -17.51 20.38 1.57
C SER A 50 -17.26 19.36 0.46
N PHE A 51 -16.15 18.63 0.53
CA PHE A 51 -15.83 17.57 -0.43
C PHE A 51 -16.93 16.50 -0.53
N ALA A 52 -17.43 16.02 0.62
CA ALA A 52 -18.52 15.05 0.67
C ALA A 52 -19.82 15.60 0.07
N LYS A 53 -20.15 16.88 0.33
CA LYS A 53 -21.31 17.57 -0.25
C LYS A 53 -21.19 17.72 -1.76
N ASP A 54 -19.98 17.88 -2.30
CA ASP A 54 -19.78 17.95 -3.74
C ASP A 54 -19.90 16.57 -4.41
N LEU A 55 -19.42 15.51 -3.75
CA LEU A 55 -19.65 14.14 -4.19
C LEU A 55 -21.13 13.75 -4.14
N SER A 56 -21.87 14.18 -3.12
CA SER A 56 -23.30 13.83 -2.96
C SER A 56 -24.20 14.41 -4.05
N LYS A 57 -23.70 15.39 -4.83
CA LYS A 57 -24.40 15.94 -6.01
C LYS A 57 -24.23 15.07 -7.26
N LYS A 58 -23.37 14.05 -7.23
CA LYS A 58 -23.08 13.15 -8.37
C LYS A 58 -23.95 11.89 -8.30
N SER A 59 -24.01 11.12 -9.38
CA SER A 59 -24.69 9.82 -9.38
C SER A 59 -24.02 8.85 -8.42
N THR A 60 -24.76 8.44 -7.38
CA THR A 60 -24.30 7.45 -6.39
C THR A 60 -23.92 6.13 -7.06
N GLU A 61 -24.72 5.70 -8.05
CA GLU A 61 -24.45 4.48 -8.81
C GLU A 61 -23.12 4.57 -9.57
N LEU A 62 -22.91 5.66 -10.31
CA LEU A 62 -21.67 5.84 -11.07
C LEU A 62 -20.44 5.93 -10.15
N LEU A 63 -20.56 6.64 -9.02
CA LEU A 63 -19.49 6.71 -8.03
C LEU A 63 -19.16 5.32 -7.45
N ALA A 64 -20.18 4.53 -7.11
CA ALA A 64 -20.01 3.18 -6.58
C ALA A 64 -19.35 2.25 -7.60
N LEU A 65 -19.84 2.23 -8.84
CA LEU A 65 -19.28 1.45 -9.94
C LEU A 65 -17.82 1.82 -10.21
N THR A 66 -17.52 3.13 -10.30
CA THR A 66 -16.16 3.64 -10.55
C THR A 66 -15.21 3.25 -9.41
N LYS A 67 -15.61 3.48 -8.15
CA LYS A 67 -14.82 3.08 -6.97
C LYS A 67 -14.56 1.58 -6.97
N ARG A 68 -15.57 0.76 -7.28
CA ARG A 68 -15.45 -0.69 -7.32
C ARG A 68 -14.50 -1.14 -8.43
N ALA A 69 -14.63 -0.59 -9.64
CA ALA A 69 -13.75 -0.90 -10.76
C ALA A 69 -12.29 -0.61 -10.43
N ILE A 70 -11.98 0.59 -9.92
CA ILE A 70 -10.62 0.98 -9.51
C ILE A 70 -10.08 0.04 -8.43
N ASN A 71 -10.89 -0.29 -7.44
CA ASN A 71 -10.49 -1.18 -6.36
C ASN A 71 -10.23 -2.61 -6.86
N VAL A 72 -11.08 -3.16 -7.73
CA VAL A 72 -10.90 -4.51 -8.28
C VAL A 72 -9.67 -4.57 -9.18
N MET A 73 -9.48 -3.60 -10.07
CA MET A 73 -8.27 -3.49 -10.90
C MET A 73 -7.01 -3.42 -10.03
N SER A 74 -7.08 -2.70 -8.91
CA SER A 74 -6.00 -2.62 -7.93
C SER A 74 -5.78 -3.91 -7.13
N LEU A 75 -6.85 -4.61 -6.75
CA LEU A 75 -6.80 -5.80 -5.89
C LEU A 75 -6.26 -7.02 -6.63
N ARG A 76 -6.53 -7.13 -7.93
CA ARG A 76 -5.98 -8.21 -8.77
C ARG A 76 -4.44 -8.22 -8.77
N LEU A 77 -3.83 -7.05 -8.66
CA LEU A 77 -2.37 -6.92 -8.49
C LEU A 77 -1.91 -7.22 -7.05
N ALA A 78 -2.79 -7.09 -6.06
CA ALA A 78 -2.44 -7.19 -4.65
C ALA A 78 -2.41 -8.64 -4.14
N GLU A 79 -3.23 -9.54 -4.67
CA GLU A 79 -3.29 -10.94 -4.21
C GLU A 79 -1.95 -11.67 -4.35
N GLU A 80 -1.30 -11.56 -5.52
CA GLU A 80 0.03 -12.11 -5.73
C GLU A 80 1.07 -11.50 -4.79
N PHE A 81 0.99 -10.19 -4.53
CA PHE A 81 1.88 -9.53 -3.58
C PHE A 81 1.64 -9.98 -2.13
N TYR A 82 0.40 -10.26 -1.72
CA TYR A 82 0.12 -10.82 -0.40
C TYR A 82 0.64 -12.25 -0.28
N ASN A 83 0.50 -13.06 -1.33
CA ASN A 83 1.06 -14.40 -1.34
C ASN A 83 2.60 -14.36 -1.26
N LEU A 84 3.25 -13.45 -1.98
CA LEU A 84 4.69 -13.19 -1.90
C LEU A 84 5.12 -12.85 -0.46
N GLU A 85 4.39 -11.93 0.19
CA GLU A 85 4.66 -11.55 1.59
C GLU A 85 4.48 -12.72 2.54
N ASN A 86 3.43 -13.53 2.36
CA ASN A 86 3.17 -14.71 3.18
C ASN A 86 4.28 -15.75 3.03
N ASP A 87 4.72 -16.05 1.81
CA ASP A 87 5.82 -16.98 1.55
C ASP A 87 7.13 -16.53 2.22
N MET A 88 7.47 -15.25 2.08
CA MET A 88 8.66 -14.67 2.73
C MET A 88 8.54 -14.68 4.25
N ALA A 89 7.36 -14.34 4.79
CA ALA A 89 7.10 -14.34 6.22
C ALA A 89 7.16 -15.76 6.80
N GLN A 90 6.61 -16.76 6.11
CA GLN A 90 6.71 -18.16 6.52
C GLN A 90 8.16 -18.60 6.64
N TYR A 91 9.00 -18.31 5.63
CA TYR A 91 10.44 -18.58 5.72
C TYR A 91 11.06 -17.94 6.97
N TYR A 92 10.75 -16.66 7.24
CA TYR A 92 11.26 -15.96 8.42
C TYR A 92 10.80 -16.62 9.73
N PHE A 93 9.50 -16.88 9.87
CA PHE A 93 8.90 -17.43 11.09
C PHE A 93 9.34 -18.88 11.38
N ASN A 94 9.54 -19.70 10.37
CA ASN A 94 10.04 -21.06 10.54
C ASN A 94 11.41 -21.05 11.24
N GLY A 95 12.28 -20.09 10.90
CA GLY A 95 13.56 -19.93 11.58
C GLY A 95 13.43 -19.46 13.02
N LEU A 96 12.46 -18.59 13.32
CA LEU A 96 12.17 -18.19 14.69
C LEU A 96 11.66 -19.36 15.55
N LYS A 97 11.00 -20.34 14.93
CA LYS A 97 10.56 -21.59 15.57
C LYS A 97 11.66 -22.64 15.68
N GLY A 98 12.85 -22.38 15.12
CA GLY A 98 13.95 -23.34 15.07
C GLY A 98 13.76 -24.47 14.06
N GLU A 99 12.83 -24.31 13.11
CA GLU A 99 12.66 -25.26 12.01
C GLU A 99 13.84 -25.15 11.02
N GLU A 100 14.24 -26.27 10.44
CA GLU A 100 15.28 -26.29 9.40
C GLU A 100 14.81 -25.52 8.15
N ARG A 101 15.70 -24.73 7.57
CA ARG A 101 15.42 -23.90 6.39
C ARG A 101 16.54 -24.05 5.38
N ILE A 102 16.18 -23.91 4.11
CA ILE A 102 17.17 -23.72 3.04
C ILE A 102 17.88 -22.36 3.21
N GLU A 103 19.02 -22.23 2.51
CA GLU A 103 19.81 -21.01 2.52
C GLU A 103 19.03 -19.80 1.99
N LEU A 104 19.36 -18.62 2.49
CA LEU A 104 18.64 -17.38 2.17
C LEU A 104 18.64 -17.08 0.66
N ASP A 105 19.77 -17.28 0.00
CA ASP A 105 19.90 -17.04 -1.44
C ASP A 105 19.02 -18.00 -2.25
N GLU A 106 18.93 -19.26 -1.80
CA GLU A 106 18.13 -20.28 -2.46
C GLU A 106 16.63 -19.99 -2.35
N ILE A 107 16.15 -19.57 -1.17
CA ILE A 107 14.73 -19.19 -1.03
C ILE A 107 14.41 -17.91 -1.82
N ILE A 108 15.33 -16.93 -1.87
CA ILE A 108 15.14 -15.71 -2.67
C ILE A 108 15.01 -16.05 -4.15
N GLU A 109 15.89 -16.92 -4.68
CA GLU A 109 15.81 -17.36 -6.07
C GLU A 109 14.50 -18.10 -6.36
N LYS A 110 14.10 -19.01 -5.46
CA LYS A 110 12.85 -19.79 -5.58
C LYS A 110 11.62 -18.89 -5.58
N ILE A 111 11.54 -17.94 -4.65
CA ILE A 111 10.44 -16.97 -4.57
C ILE A 111 10.45 -16.07 -5.81
N THR A 112 11.60 -15.55 -6.22
CA THR A 112 11.70 -14.72 -7.44
C THR A 112 11.14 -15.46 -8.64
N LYS A 113 11.59 -16.69 -8.90
CA LYS A 113 11.08 -17.52 -10.00
C LYS A 113 9.57 -17.79 -9.92
N LYS A 114 8.97 -17.86 -8.73
CA LYS A 114 7.54 -18.09 -8.54
C LYS A 114 6.68 -16.87 -8.90
N TYR A 115 7.17 -15.66 -8.63
CA TYR A 115 6.39 -14.42 -8.77
C TYR A 115 6.82 -13.52 -9.94
N THR A 116 7.80 -13.94 -10.76
CA THR A 116 8.23 -13.21 -11.97
C THR A 116 8.04 -14.00 -13.28
N LYS A 117 7.43 -15.19 -13.23
CA LYS A 117 7.10 -16.01 -14.41
C LYS A 117 5.62 -15.89 -14.72
#